data_AF-A0A3Q0CGG8-F1
#
_entry.id   AF-A0A3Q0CGG8-F1
#
_cell.length_a   1.000
_cell.length_b   1.000
_cell.length_c   1.000
_cell.angle_alpha   90.00
_cell.angle_beta   90.00
_cell.angle_gamma   90.00
#
_symmetry.space_group_name_H-M   'P 1'
#
loop_
_entity.id
_entity.type
_entity.pdbx_description
1 polymer ?
#
loop_
_entity_poly.entity_id
_entity_poly.type
_entity_poly.pdbx_seq_one_letter_code
_entity_poly.pdbx_strand_id
1 'polypeptide(L)'
;MSRLGSVQRKMPCVFVTEVKAEPSAKREHQVPGGVGCWARARPTLRCGPGALQNKVIEVTFPYITGWVPVEKNSKQYCWHSSVVNYEFGIALVLRHDPDEPGLLEISAVPLSELLEQTLELIGTNINGNPYGLGSKKYPLHFLIPHGAFQVRNLPALKHNDLLSWFEDCREGKIEGIVWHCGDGCLIKVHRHHLGLCWPLPDTYMNSKPVIVNMNLNKYDCAFDNECLFNQFLKIDKQKFDRLKDIMLDV
;
A
#
# COMPACT_ATOMS: atom_id res chain seq x y z
N MET A 1 10.83 -10.19 -28.50
CA MET A 1 10.60 -9.63 -27.15
C MET A 1 9.25 -8.94 -27.18
N SER A 2 8.29 -9.42 -26.40
CA SER A 2 7.01 -8.74 -26.18
C SER A 2 7.29 -7.30 -25.73
N ARG A 3 6.55 -6.32 -26.24
CA ARG A 3 6.72 -4.91 -25.82
C ARG A 3 6.25 -4.82 -24.36
N LEU A 4 7.18 -4.51 -23.46
CA LEU A 4 6.87 -4.19 -22.07
C LEU A 4 6.07 -2.89 -22.05
N GLY A 5 4.95 -2.87 -21.32
CA GLY A 5 4.12 -1.70 -21.11
C GLY A 5 4.54 -0.93 -19.86
N SER A 6 3.57 -0.31 -19.18
CA SER A 6 3.81 0.54 -18.01
C SER A 6 4.41 -0.25 -16.84
N VAL A 7 5.19 0.46 -16.02
CA VAL A 7 5.89 -0.14 -14.88
C VAL A 7 5.49 0.58 -13.61
N GLN A 8 5.10 -0.20 -12.63
CA GLN A 8 4.63 0.28 -11.35
C GLN A 8 5.51 -0.29 -10.26
N ARG A 9 5.65 0.48 -9.19
CA ARG A 9 6.23 -0.03 -7.95
C ARG A 9 5.35 -1.16 -7.42
N LYS A 10 5.96 -2.27 -6.98
CA LYS A 10 5.23 -3.24 -6.16
C LYS A 10 5.01 -2.63 -4.79
N MET A 11 3.75 -2.47 -4.45
CA MET A 11 3.29 -2.29 -3.09
C MET A 11 2.47 -3.54 -2.70
N PRO A 12 2.46 -3.92 -1.42
CA PRO A 12 1.65 -5.05 -0.97
C PRO A 12 0.17 -4.65 -0.91
N CYS A 13 -0.58 -5.07 -1.94
CA CYS A 13 -1.96 -4.65 -2.18
C CYS A 13 -2.97 -5.36 -1.27
N VAL A 14 -4.03 -4.65 -0.88
CA VAL A 14 -5.17 -5.17 -0.12
C VAL A 14 -6.46 -4.45 -0.59
N PHE A 15 -7.17 -5.08 -1.55
CA PHE A 15 -8.58 -4.88 -1.99
C PHE A 15 -8.97 -3.79 -3.03
N VAL A 16 -10.16 -4.01 -3.63
CA VAL A 16 -10.84 -3.27 -4.71
C VAL A 16 -12.17 -2.70 -4.18
N THR A 17 -12.56 -1.47 -4.54
CA THR A 17 -13.80 -0.81 -4.09
C THR A 17 -14.82 -0.51 -5.22
N GLU A 18 -16.06 -0.95 -5.03
CA GLU A 18 -17.34 -0.69 -5.78
C GLU A 18 -18.58 -0.60 -4.84
N VAL A 19 -18.97 0.58 -4.33
CA VAL A 19 -20.10 0.64 -3.38
C VAL A 19 -21.42 0.26 -4.05
N LYS A 20 -21.99 -0.91 -3.70
CA LYS A 20 -23.35 -1.33 -4.10
C LYS A 20 -24.18 -1.73 -2.88
N ALA A 21 -25.33 -1.08 -2.70
CA ALA A 21 -26.35 -1.51 -1.75
C ALA A 21 -27.21 -2.60 -2.40
N GLU A 22 -26.91 -3.87 -2.13
CA GLU A 22 -27.77 -4.99 -2.56
C GLU A 22 -28.32 -5.79 -1.37
N PRO A 23 -29.62 -6.16 -1.37
CA PRO A 23 -30.19 -7.08 -0.39
C PRO A 23 -29.54 -8.47 -0.52
N SER A 24 -29.04 -9.01 0.60
CA SER A 24 -28.35 -10.30 0.63
C SER A 24 -29.30 -11.47 0.40
N ALA A 25 -29.24 -12.12 -0.76
CA ALA A 25 -29.94 -13.38 -1.05
C ALA A 25 -29.15 -14.64 -0.60
N LYS A 26 -27.98 -14.49 0.05
CA LYS A 26 -27.07 -15.62 0.34
C LYS A 26 -27.31 -16.34 1.67
N ARG A 27 -28.40 -16.07 2.40
CA ARG A 27 -28.68 -16.72 3.70
C ARG A 27 -29.43 -18.05 3.63
N GLU A 28 -29.80 -18.56 2.46
CA GLU A 28 -30.63 -19.79 2.42
C GLU A 28 -29.84 -21.10 2.37
N HIS A 29 -28.52 -21.11 2.06
CA HIS A 29 -27.84 -22.36 1.69
C HIS A 29 -26.50 -22.64 2.40
N GLN A 30 -26.19 -22.03 3.54
CA GLN A 30 -25.01 -22.42 4.33
C GLN A 30 -25.37 -23.40 5.44
N VAL A 31 -25.00 -24.66 5.24
CA VAL A 31 -24.95 -25.70 6.28
C VAL A 31 -23.75 -25.39 7.19
N PRO A 32 -23.90 -25.37 8.53
CA PRO A 32 -22.80 -25.05 9.43
C PRO A 32 -21.88 -26.25 9.62
N GLY A 33 -20.64 -26.17 9.15
CA GLY A 33 -19.62 -27.17 9.50
C GLY A 33 -18.28 -26.99 8.80
N GLY A 34 -17.20 -26.89 9.59
CA GLY A 34 -15.88 -27.38 9.16
C GLY A 34 -14.76 -26.35 9.02
N VAL A 35 -14.08 -26.08 10.14
CA VAL A 35 -12.61 -26.04 10.32
C VAL A 35 -11.76 -25.47 9.17
N GLY A 36 -11.35 -24.20 9.30
CA GLY A 36 -10.37 -23.55 8.43
C GLY A 36 -8.92 -23.94 8.74
N CYS A 37 -8.20 -24.37 7.70
CA CYS A 37 -6.77 -24.68 7.73
C CYS A 37 -5.89 -23.47 8.06
N TRP A 38 -4.94 -23.69 8.97
CA TRP A 38 -3.89 -22.76 9.37
C TRP A 38 -2.77 -22.73 8.33
N ALA A 39 -2.40 -21.54 7.84
CA ALA A 39 -1.10 -21.33 7.20
C ALA A 39 -0.20 -20.51 8.14
N ARG A 40 0.52 -21.24 9.00
CA ARG A 40 1.54 -20.71 9.90
C ARG A 40 2.87 -20.72 9.16
N ALA A 41 3.27 -19.62 8.51
CA ALA A 41 4.62 -19.50 7.96
C ALA A 41 5.56 -18.98 9.06
N ARG A 42 6.26 -19.89 9.75
CA ARG A 42 7.46 -19.53 10.54
C ARG A 42 8.62 -19.33 9.55
N PRO A 43 9.35 -18.20 9.57
CA PRO A 43 10.60 -18.11 8.85
C PRO A 43 11.70 -18.73 9.71
N THR A 44 12.00 -20.01 9.49
CA THR A 44 13.31 -20.57 9.84
C THR A 44 14.20 -20.48 8.60
N LEU A 45 14.88 -19.35 8.46
CA LEU A 45 16.00 -19.18 7.52
C LEU A 45 17.18 -20.01 8.03
N ARG A 46 17.51 -21.11 7.34
CA ARG A 46 18.91 -21.56 7.24
C ARG A 46 19.37 -21.23 5.82
N CYS A 47 20.29 -20.29 5.72
CA CYS A 47 21.02 -20.02 4.49
C CYS A 47 21.91 -21.22 4.18
N GLY A 48 21.61 -21.93 3.09
CA GLY A 48 22.52 -22.88 2.44
C GLY A 48 22.90 -22.34 1.06
N PRO A 49 24.17 -22.42 0.64
CA PRO A 49 24.59 -21.96 -0.67
C PRO A 49 24.24 -23.04 -1.70
N GLY A 50 23.27 -22.78 -2.57
CA GLY A 50 22.96 -23.71 -3.65
C GLY A 50 21.73 -23.34 -4.49
N ALA A 51 22.00 -23.04 -5.76
CA ALA A 51 21.05 -22.97 -6.88
C ALA A 51 20.09 -21.77 -6.93
N LEU A 52 20.63 -20.61 -7.34
CA LEU A 52 19.87 -19.60 -8.09
C LEU A 52 19.57 -20.17 -9.49
N GLN A 53 18.41 -20.80 -9.65
CA GLN A 53 17.82 -21.00 -10.96
C GLN A 53 16.90 -19.81 -11.24
N ASN A 54 17.20 -19.09 -12.32
CA ASN A 54 16.39 -18.00 -12.88
C ASN A 54 14.93 -18.44 -13.06
N LYS A 55 14.11 -18.28 -12.02
CA LYS A 55 12.66 -18.43 -12.12
C LYS A 55 12.05 -17.04 -12.24
N VAL A 56 11.72 -16.67 -13.47
CA VAL A 56 10.67 -15.67 -13.71
C VAL A 56 9.38 -16.32 -13.20
N ILE A 57 8.83 -15.80 -12.12
CA ILE A 57 7.57 -16.31 -11.56
C ILE A 57 6.44 -15.67 -12.38
N GLU A 58 5.90 -16.42 -13.33
CA GLU A 58 4.61 -16.09 -13.95
C GLU A 58 3.53 -16.26 -12.88
N VAL A 59 2.86 -15.16 -12.49
CA VAL A 59 1.75 -15.20 -11.55
C VAL A 59 0.47 -14.85 -12.30
N THR A 60 -0.30 -15.87 -12.64
CA THR A 60 -1.68 -15.71 -13.13
C THR A 60 -2.59 -15.47 -11.93
N PHE A 61 -3.23 -14.30 -11.84
CA PHE A 61 -4.24 -14.04 -10.83
C PHE A 61 -5.62 -14.47 -11.36
N PRO A 62 -6.26 -15.52 -10.81
CA PRO A 62 -7.70 -15.59 -10.87
C PRO A 62 -8.24 -14.49 -9.94
N TYR A 63 -9.00 -13.56 -10.51
CA TYR A 63 -9.61 -12.42 -9.85
C TYR A 63 -10.22 -12.81 -8.49
N ILE A 64 -9.63 -12.32 -7.40
CA ILE A 64 -10.29 -12.28 -6.09
C ILE A 64 -10.65 -10.81 -5.86
N THR A 65 -11.82 -10.42 -6.38
CA THR A 65 -12.54 -9.22 -5.99
C THR A 65 -13.11 -9.45 -4.59
N GLY A 66 -12.40 -8.95 -3.60
CA GLY A 66 -12.77 -9.09 -2.19
C GLY A 66 -13.05 -7.74 -1.57
N TRP A 67 -14.30 -7.51 -1.19
CA TRP A 67 -14.64 -6.56 -0.15
C TRP A 67 -14.11 -7.09 1.17
N VAL A 68 -13.41 -6.26 1.93
CA VAL A 68 -13.47 -6.41 3.38
C VAL A 68 -14.35 -5.27 3.86
N PRO A 69 -15.64 -5.54 4.15
CA PRO A 69 -16.37 -4.69 5.06
C PRO A 69 -15.56 -4.71 6.34
N VAL A 70 -14.90 -3.59 6.61
CA VAL A 70 -14.25 -3.41 7.89
C VAL A 70 -15.40 -3.07 8.81
N GLU A 71 -16.07 -4.10 9.33
CA GLU A 71 -16.98 -3.90 10.45
C GLU A 71 -16.23 -3.01 11.44
N LYS A 72 -16.81 -1.86 11.80
CA LYS A 72 -16.14 -0.82 12.61
C LYS A 72 -15.48 -1.39 13.88
N ASN A 73 -16.01 -2.51 14.38
CA ASN A 73 -15.58 -3.19 15.58
C ASN A 73 -14.78 -4.49 15.33
N SER A 74 -14.43 -4.81 14.07
CA SER A 74 -13.63 -5.99 13.74
C SER A 74 -12.18 -5.77 14.15
N LYS A 75 -11.78 -6.46 15.22
CA LYS A 75 -10.39 -6.46 15.71
C LYS A 75 -9.41 -7.00 14.66
N GLN A 76 -9.87 -7.86 13.74
CA GLN A 76 -9.02 -8.44 12.70
C GLN A 76 -8.60 -7.39 11.66
N TYR A 77 -9.43 -6.37 11.44
CA TYR A 77 -9.23 -5.41 10.37
C TYR A 77 -9.18 -3.95 10.86
N CYS A 78 -8.97 -3.73 12.16
CA CYS A 78 -9.02 -2.42 12.80
C CYS A 78 -8.14 -1.35 12.12
N TRP A 79 -7.02 -1.73 11.49
CA TRP A 79 -6.16 -0.80 10.74
C TRP A 79 -6.84 -0.24 9.49
N HIS A 80 -7.72 -0.99 8.84
CA HIS A 80 -8.49 -0.48 7.72
C HIS A 80 -9.55 0.54 8.20
N SER A 81 -10.15 0.30 9.37
CA SER A 81 -11.07 1.27 10.00
C SER A 81 -10.36 2.54 10.45
N SER A 82 -9.05 2.49 10.70
CA SER A 82 -8.30 3.68 11.12
C SER A 82 -8.12 4.72 10.01
N VAL A 83 -8.23 4.29 8.74
CA VAL A 83 -8.02 5.14 7.55
C VAL A 83 -9.30 5.40 6.77
N VAL A 84 -10.45 4.87 7.22
CA VAL A 84 -11.76 5.07 6.59
C VAL A 84 -12.75 5.52 7.64
N ASN A 85 -13.39 6.66 7.40
CA ASN A 85 -14.52 7.11 8.17
C ASN A 85 -15.80 7.00 7.34
N TYR A 86 -16.59 5.95 7.60
CA TYR A 86 -17.84 5.68 6.89
C TYR A 86 -18.96 6.67 7.23
N GLU A 87 -18.93 7.30 8.40
CA GLU A 87 -19.93 8.28 8.83
C GLU A 87 -19.85 9.55 7.99
N PHE A 88 -18.63 10.05 7.78
CA PHE A 88 -18.38 11.22 6.92
C PHE A 88 -18.10 10.85 5.46
N GLY A 89 -18.05 9.54 5.15
CA GLY A 89 -17.79 9.05 3.79
C GLY A 89 -16.43 9.48 3.25
N ILE A 90 -15.38 9.47 4.09
CA ILE A 90 -14.02 9.89 3.73
C ILE A 90 -12.98 8.83 4.03
N ALA A 91 -11.83 8.93 3.37
CA ALA A 91 -10.66 8.08 3.55
C ALA A 91 -9.37 8.90 3.61
N LEU A 92 -8.40 8.43 4.40
CA LEU A 92 -7.07 9.01 4.48
C LEU A 92 -6.16 8.38 3.42
N VAL A 93 -5.72 9.19 2.47
CA VAL A 93 -4.99 8.76 1.28
C VAL A 93 -3.62 9.40 1.22
N LEU A 94 -2.61 8.62 0.81
CA LEU A 94 -1.27 9.09 0.44
C LEU A 94 -1.09 9.00 -1.08
N ARG A 95 -0.78 10.13 -1.72
CA ARG A 95 -0.60 10.23 -3.17
C ARG A 95 0.52 11.20 -3.54
N HIS A 96 0.81 11.34 -4.84
CA HIS A 96 1.61 12.46 -5.33
C HIS A 96 0.81 13.75 -5.24
N ASP A 97 1.49 14.83 -4.87
CA ASP A 97 0.93 16.17 -5.03
C ASP A 97 0.64 16.43 -6.52
N PRO A 98 -0.55 16.97 -6.87
CA PRO A 98 -0.93 17.21 -8.26
C PRO A 98 -0.13 18.34 -8.91
N ASP A 99 0.36 19.30 -8.12
CA ASP A 99 0.94 20.56 -8.61
C ASP A 99 2.48 20.60 -8.43
N GLU A 100 3.02 19.92 -7.41
CA GLU A 100 4.46 19.86 -7.10
C GLU A 100 5.07 18.47 -7.39
N PRO A 101 5.77 18.29 -8.54
CA PRO A 101 6.42 17.04 -8.87
C PRO A 101 7.43 16.59 -7.79
N GLY A 102 7.18 15.40 -7.24
CA GLY A 102 8.06 14.79 -6.24
C GLY A 102 7.71 15.12 -4.78
N LEU A 103 6.71 15.96 -4.55
CA LEU A 103 6.03 16.09 -3.26
C LEU A 103 4.97 14.99 -3.12
N LEU A 104 4.81 14.48 -1.90
CA LEU A 104 3.69 13.63 -1.52
C LEU A 104 2.61 14.45 -0.82
N GLU A 105 1.37 14.05 -0.95
CA GLU A 105 0.24 14.64 -0.25
C GLU A 105 -0.47 13.57 0.59
N ILE A 106 -0.71 13.89 1.87
CA ILE A 106 -1.65 13.19 2.72
C ILE A 106 -2.94 13.99 2.74
N SER A 107 -4.05 13.37 2.33
CA SER A 107 -5.33 14.06 2.21
C SER A 107 -6.48 13.19 2.70
N ALA A 108 -7.49 13.81 3.30
CA ALA A 108 -8.80 13.20 3.45
C ALA A 108 -9.61 13.41 2.17
N VAL A 109 -10.02 12.32 1.53
CA VAL A 109 -10.79 12.38 0.27
C VAL A 109 -12.14 11.68 0.44
N PRO A 110 -13.20 12.14 -0.25
CA PRO A 110 -14.46 11.42 -0.33
C PRO A 110 -14.27 9.99 -0.85
N LEU A 111 -14.98 9.03 -0.27
CA LEU A 111 -15.00 7.64 -0.75
C LEU A 111 -15.51 7.54 -2.20
N SER A 112 -16.33 8.49 -2.65
CA SER A 112 -16.79 8.57 -4.03
C SER A 112 -15.65 8.82 -5.02
N GLU A 113 -14.58 9.50 -4.62
CA GLU A 113 -13.40 9.72 -5.47
C GLU A 113 -12.54 8.46 -5.63
N LEU A 114 -12.74 7.48 -4.75
CA LEU A 114 -11.99 6.22 -4.73
C LEU A 114 -12.74 5.06 -5.38
N LEU A 115 -13.95 5.30 -5.91
CA LEU A 115 -14.73 4.29 -6.61
C LEU A 115 -13.95 3.75 -7.81
N GLU A 116 -14.05 2.44 -8.04
CA GLU A 116 -13.42 1.71 -9.13
C GLU A 116 -11.88 1.66 -9.09
N GLN A 117 -11.27 2.21 -8.02
CA GLN A 117 -9.85 2.12 -7.79
C GLN A 117 -9.52 0.87 -6.95
N THR A 118 -8.35 0.28 -7.23
CA THR A 118 -7.72 -0.67 -6.31
C THR A 118 -6.90 0.13 -5.33
N LEU A 119 -7.04 -0.14 -4.03
CA LEU A 119 -6.33 0.58 -2.99
C LEU A 119 -5.38 -0.35 -2.23
N GLU A 120 -4.36 0.24 -1.65
CA GLU A 120 -3.37 -0.47 -0.87
C GLU A 120 -3.24 0.17 0.50
N LEU A 121 -3.52 -0.62 1.55
CA LEU A 121 -3.25 -0.20 2.91
C LEU A 121 -1.76 -0.32 3.19
N ILE A 122 -1.14 0.78 3.63
CA ILE A 122 0.21 0.77 4.17
C ILE A 122 0.20 1.35 5.59
N GLY A 123 1.20 1.02 6.40
CA GLY A 123 1.31 1.60 7.73
C GLY A 123 2.10 0.78 8.74
N THR A 124 2.11 1.26 9.98
CA THR A 124 2.90 0.73 11.10
C THR A 124 2.65 -0.75 11.36
N ASN A 125 1.40 -1.20 11.22
CA ASN A 125 1.02 -2.59 11.52
C ASN A 125 0.82 -3.43 10.26
N ILE A 126 1.31 -2.97 9.11
CA ILE A 126 1.07 -3.61 7.82
C ILE A 126 2.38 -4.13 7.25
N ASN A 127 2.42 -5.44 6.98
CA ASN A 127 3.53 -6.13 6.28
C ASN A 127 4.93 -5.82 6.86
N GLY A 128 5.03 -5.70 8.18
CA GLY A 128 6.30 -5.41 8.86
C GLY A 128 6.76 -3.96 8.77
N ASN A 129 5.90 -3.04 8.35
CA ASN A 129 6.17 -1.60 8.22
C ASN A 129 7.41 -1.29 7.35
N PRO A 130 7.41 -1.70 6.06
CA PRO A 130 8.59 -1.55 5.22
C PRO A 130 8.96 -0.08 4.93
N TYR A 131 8.06 0.86 5.24
CA TYR A 131 8.23 2.28 5.03
C TYR A 131 8.66 3.03 6.30
N GLY A 132 8.66 2.37 7.47
CA GLY A 132 9.00 3.01 8.74
C GLY A 132 8.00 4.08 9.16
N LEU A 133 6.71 3.90 8.84
CA LEU A 133 5.66 4.85 9.19
C LEU A 133 5.25 4.68 10.66
N GLY A 134 5.19 5.78 11.38
CA GLY A 134 4.72 5.83 12.77
C GLY A 134 5.48 4.89 13.71
N SER A 135 4.86 4.59 14.84
CA SER A 135 5.39 3.66 15.84
C SER A 135 4.26 2.86 16.48
N LYS A 136 4.57 1.81 17.25
CA LYS A 136 3.53 1.07 17.99
C LYS A 136 2.73 1.98 18.94
N LYS A 137 3.35 3.04 19.46
CA LYS A 137 2.71 4.04 20.33
C LYS A 137 1.82 4.99 19.52
N TYR A 138 2.26 5.34 18.31
CA TYR A 138 1.60 6.29 17.40
C TYR A 138 1.49 5.66 16.02
N PRO A 139 0.55 4.72 15.83
CA PRO A 139 0.44 3.99 14.57
C PRO A 139 -0.04 4.93 13.47
N LEU A 140 0.57 4.83 12.29
CA LEU A 140 0.18 5.57 11.09
C LEU A 140 -0.19 4.60 9.99
N HIS A 141 -1.28 4.90 9.29
CA HIS A 141 -1.80 4.10 8.19
C HIS A 141 -2.36 5.01 7.10
N PHE A 142 -2.27 4.57 5.84
CA PHE A 142 -2.81 5.28 4.68
C PHE A 142 -3.32 4.31 3.62
N LEU A 143 -4.29 4.76 2.83
CA LEU A 143 -4.63 4.12 1.56
C LEU A 143 -3.81 4.74 0.43
N ILE A 144 -3.30 3.89 -0.46
CA ILE A 144 -2.61 4.30 -1.68
C ILE A 144 -3.38 3.76 -2.88
N PRO A 145 -3.80 4.60 -3.84
CA PRO A 145 -4.30 4.11 -5.12
C PRO A 145 -3.24 3.29 -5.85
N HIS A 146 -3.63 2.09 -6.28
CA HIS A 146 -2.75 1.19 -7.02
C HIS A 146 -2.26 1.87 -8.29
N GLY A 147 -0.95 1.87 -8.51
CA GLY A 147 -0.35 2.54 -9.66
C GLY A 147 -0.14 4.05 -9.52
N ALA A 148 -0.49 4.65 -8.37
CA ALA A 148 -0.17 6.05 -8.08
C ALA A 148 1.34 6.34 -8.18
N PHE A 149 2.18 5.35 -7.86
CA PHE A 149 3.64 5.47 -7.86
C PHE A 149 4.26 4.74 -9.06
N GLN A 150 4.37 5.44 -10.18
CA GLN A 150 5.04 4.95 -11.39
C GLN A 150 6.56 5.09 -11.27
N VAL A 151 7.28 4.12 -11.85
CA VAL A 151 8.74 4.16 -11.93
C VAL A 151 9.15 4.87 -13.22
N ARG A 152 9.90 5.97 -13.11
CA ARG A 152 10.28 6.79 -14.27
C ARG A 152 11.59 6.33 -14.90
N ASN A 153 12.60 6.04 -14.09
CA ASN A 153 13.93 5.67 -14.59
C ASN A 153 14.07 4.15 -14.66
N LEU A 154 13.55 3.55 -15.72
CA LEU A 154 13.46 2.09 -15.81
C LEU A 154 14.80 1.42 -16.12
N PRO A 155 15.20 0.38 -15.38
CA PRO A 155 16.33 -0.45 -15.76
C PRO A 155 15.97 -1.32 -16.97
N ALA A 156 16.98 -1.68 -17.76
CA ALA A 156 16.83 -2.74 -18.74
C ALA A 156 16.56 -4.09 -18.02
N LEU A 157 15.81 -5.00 -18.66
CA LEU A 157 15.56 -6.35 -18.15
C LEU A 157 16.80 -7.27 -18.30
N LYS A 158 17.94 -6.84 -17.78
CA LYS A 158 19.12 -7.68 -17.59
C LYS A 158 19.44 -7.73 -16.11
N HIS A 159 19.89 -8.90 -15.65
CA HIS A 159 20.16 -9.15 -14.23
C HIS A 159 21.04 -8.05 -13.59
N ASN A 160 22.18 -7.72 -14.22
CA ASN A 160 23.10 -6.72 -13.66
C ASN A 160 22.53 -5.30 -13.66
N ASP A 161 21.73 -4.94 -14.68
CA ASP A 161 21.08 -3.63 -14.76
C ASP A 161 20.01 -3.49 -13.66
N LEU A 162 19.24 -4.55 -13.41
CA LEU A 162 18.27 -4.62 -12.32
C LEU A 162 18.96 -4.56 -10.95
N LEU A 163 20.03 -5.34 -10.75
CA LEU A 163 20.80 -5.35 -9.51
C LEU A 163 21.32 -3.94 -9.19
N SER A 164 22.03 -3.33 -10.15
CA SER A 164 22.59 -1.98 -10.00
C SER A 164 21.49 -0.94 -9.76
N TRP A 165 20.34 -1.08 -10.43
CA TRP A 165 19.22 -0.17 -10.21
C TRP A 165 18.63 -0.29 -8.80
N PHE A 166 18.41 -1.50 -8.29
CA PHE A 166 17.89 -1.68 -6.94
C PHE A 166 18.89 -1.24 -5.85
N GLU A 167 20.20 -1.33 -6.08
CA GLU A 167 21.22 -0.92 -5.09
C GLU A 167 21.54 0.57 -5.15
N ASP A 168 21.84 1.08 -6.35
CA ASP A 168 22.47 2.39 -6.53
C ASP A 168 21.48 3.49 -6.90
N CYS A 169 20.33 3.14 -7.51
CA CYS A 169 19.32 4.13 -7.85
C CYS A 169 18.49 4.55 -6.63
N ARG A 170 18.32 5.87 -6.43
CA ARG A 170 17.43 6.39 -5.38
C ARG A 170 15.99 5.89 -5.54
N GLU A 171 15.49 5.83 -6.77
CA GLU A 171 14.14 5.31 -7.10
C GLU A 171 14.05 3.78 -6.91
N GLY A 172 15.20 3.09 -7.00
CA GLY A 172 15.32 1.65 -6.78
C GLY A 172 15.28 1.19 -5.33
N LYS A 173 15.23 2.13 -4.36
CA LYS A 173 15.06 1.83 -2.93
C LYS A 173 13.61 1.42 -2.58
N ILE A 174 13.09 0.41 -3.28
CA ILE A 174 11.72 -0.10 -3.19
C ILE A 174 11.73 -1.62 -3.12
N GLU A 175 10.60 -2.24 -2.73
CA GLU A 175 10.47 -3.70 -2.58
C GLU A 175 10.71 -4.44 -3.90
N GLY A 176 10.11 -3.91 -4.96
CA GLY A 176 10.05 -4.55 -6.25
C GLY A 176 9.34 -3.69 -7.28
N ILE A 177 9.35 -4.17 -8.51
CA ILE A 177 8.73 -3.55 -9.68
C ILE A 177 7.87 -4.57 -10.40
N VAL A 178 6.78 -4.07 -11.00
CA VAL A 178 5.82 -4.84 -11.78
C VAL A 178 5.70 -4.22 -13.17
N TRP A 179 6.01 -4.98 -14.21
CA TRP A 179 5.75 -4.60 -15.59
C TRP A 179 4.41 -5.17 -16.03
N HIS A 180 3.59 -4.32 -16.65
CA HIS A 180 2.38 -4.70 -17.35
C HIS A 180 2.71 -4.94 -18.82
N CYS A 181 2.58 -6.16 -19.31
CA CYS A 181 2.84 -6.50 -20.70
C CYS A 181 1.59 -6.30 -21.56
N GLY A 182 1.78 -6.03 -22.87
CA GLY A 182 0.66 -5.76 -23.79
C GLY A 182 -0.31 -6.93 -24.01
N ASP A 183 0.08 -8.15 -23.62
CA ASP A 183 -0.73 -9.37 -23.64
C ASP A 183 -1.45 -9.64 -22.30
N GLY A 184 -1.37 -8.71 -21.35
CA GLY A 184 -1.94 -8.86 -20.01
C GLY A 184 -1.04 -9.63 -19.03
N CYS A 185 0.14 -10.11 -19.44
CA CYS A 185 1.09 -10.73 -18.53
C CYS A 185 1.70 -9.71 -17.56
N LEU A 186 1.96 -10.15 -16.32
CA LEU A 186 2.64 -9.35 -15.30
C LEU A 186 4.01 -9.96 -14.97
N ILE A 187 5.06 -9.18 -15.16
CA ILE A 187 6.42 -9.57 -14.72
C ILE A 187 6.70 -8.86 -13.39
N LYS A 188 7.08 -9.62 -12.36
CA LYS A 188 7.37 -9.09 -11.03
C LYS A 188 8.80 -9.41 -10.61
N VAL A 189 9.57 -8.39 -10.26
CA VAL A 189 10.93 -8.55 -9.72
C VAL A 189 11.00 -7.87 -8.36
N HIS A 190 11.37 -8.63 -7.34
CA HIS A 190 11.56 -8.14 -5.98
C HIS A 190 13.05 -8.15 -5.64
N ARG A 191 13.47 -7.32 -4.68
CA ARG A 191 14.86 -7.26 -4.18
C ARG A 191 15.43 -8.62 -3.83
N HIS A 192 14.64 -9.45 -3.14
CA HIS A 192 15.09 -10.78 -2.71
C HIS A 192 15.34 -11.75 -3.88
N HIS A 193 14.71 -11.55 -5.05
CA HIS A 193 15.03 -12.33 -6.27
C HIS A 193 16.47 -12.07 -6.76
N LEU A 194 17.06 -10.93 -6.37
CA LEU A 194 18.43 -10.52 -6.70
C LEU A 194 19.39 -10.71 -5.51
N GLY A 195 18.95 -11.39 -4.44
CA GLY A 195 19.75 -11.56 -3.22
C GLY A 195 19.87 -10.29 -2.35
N LEU A 196 19.10 -9.24 -2.65
CA LEU A 196 19.14 -7.98 -1.91
C LEU A 196 18.21 -7.99 -0.70
N CYS A 197 18.59 -7.25 0.34
CA CYS A 197 17.80 -7.12 1.56
C CYS A 197 16.53 -6.28 1.36
N TRP A 198 15.51 -6.59 2.16
CA TRP A 198 14.28 -5.82 2.32
C TRP A 198 13.69 -6.10 3.72
N PRO A 199 13.11 -5.12 4.43
CA PRO A 199 13.01 -3.71 4.09
C PRO A 199 14.34 -2.96 4.18
N LEU A 200 14.41 -1.79 3.54
CA LEU A 200 15.54 -0.86 3.68
C LEU A 200 15.25 0.16 4.80
N PRO A 201 16.27 0.64 5.54
CA PRO A 201 16.09 1.72 6.51
C PRO A 201 15.52 3.02 5.86
N ASP A 202 16.02 3.35 4.68
CA ASP A 202 15.58 4.50 3.88
C ASP A 202 15.09 4.03 2.51
N THR A 203 13.76 3.95 2.38
CA THR A 203 13.10 3.64 1.11
C THR A 203 12.92 4.90 0.27
N TYR A 204 12.69 4.73 -1.04
CA TYR A 204 12.48 5.87 -1.92
C TYR A 204 11.31 6.74 -1.44
N MET A 205 10.20 6.11 -1.09
CA MET A 205 8.98 6.79 -0.63
C MET A 205 9.15 7.45 0.74
N ASN A 206 9.77 6.77 1.71
CA ASN A 206 9.89 7.34 3.05
C ASN A 206 10.85 8.53 3.11
N SER A 207 11.70 8.69 2.10
CA SER A 207 12.63 9.83 1.92
C SER A 207 12.02 11.03 1.19
N LYS A 208 10.76 10.96 0.75
CA LYS A 208 10.11 12.03 -0.01
C LYS A 208 9.52 13.09 0.92
N PRO A 209 9.59 14.37 0.54
CA PRO A 209 8.86 15.40 1.25
C PRO A 209 7.36 15.14 1.14
N VAL A 210 6.61 15.58 2.15
CA VAL A 210 5.17 15.37 2.22
C VAL A 210 4.47 16.61 2.80
N ILE A 211 3.31 16.95 2.26
CA ILE A 211 2.40 17.95 2.82
C ILE A 211 1.14 17.27 3.34
N VAL A 212 0.63 17.77 4.47
CA VAL A 212 -0.68 17.37 5.00
C VAL A 212 -1.74 18.36 4.49
N ASN A 213 -2.78 17.83 3.87
CA ASN A 213 -3.83 18.62 3.23
C ASN A 213 -5.21 18.00 3.51
N MET A 214 -5.73 18.23 4.71
CA MET A 214 -6.95 17.57 5.17
C MET A 214 -8.21 18.16 4.52
N ASN A 215 -8.21 19.43 4.11
CA ASN A 215 -9.32 20.11 3.41
C ASN A 215 -10.73 19.78 3.99
N LEU A 216 -10.81 19.63 5.32
CA LEU A 216 -12.03 19.20 5.99
C LEU A 216 -13.05 20.33 6.22
N ASN A 217 -12.78 21.56 5.75
CA ASN A 217 -13.68 22.71 5.90
C ASN A 217 -15.09 22.49 5.30
N LYS A 218 -15.26 21.45 4.49
CA LYS A 218 -16.56 21.04 3.91
C LYS A 218 -17.35 20.07 4.79
N TYR A 219 -16.76 19.57 5.87
CA TYR A 219 -17.36 18.58 6.77
C TYR A 219 -17.48 19.19 8.17
N ASP A 220 -18.70 19.21 8.71
CA ASP A 220 -18.91 19.49 10.13
C ASP A 220 -18.62 18.20 10.92
N CYS A 221 -17.32 17.87 11.01
CA CYS A 221 -16.84 16.60 11.51
C CYS A 221 -16.31 16.72 12.94
N ALA A 222 -17.08 16.23 13.91
CA ALA A 222 -16.60 15.98 15.26
C ALA A 222 -15.90 14.61 15.31
N PHE A 223 -14.62 14.58 14.98
CA PHE A 223 -13.82 13.36 15.09
C PHE A 223 -13.54 12.99 16.55
N ASP A 224 -13.45 11.69 16.81
CA ASP A 224 -12.86 11.21 18.06
C ASP A 224 -11.41 11.72 18.21
N ASN A 225 -11.05 12.15 19.41
CA ASN A 225 -9.75 12.76 19.70
C ASN A 225 -8.58 11.82 19.36
N GLU A 226 -8.79 10.52 19.50
CA GLU A 226 -7.77 9.49 19.26
C GLU A 226 -7.67 9.04 17.81
N CYS A 227 -8.60 9.44 16.92
CA CYS A 227 -8.59 8.95 15.55
C CYS A 227 -7.59 9.69 14.66
N LEU A 228 -7.06 9.00 13.63
CA LEU A 228 -6.03 9.55 12.73
C LEU A 228 -6.48 10.83 12.03
N PHE A 229 -7.75 10.92 11.63
CA PHE A 229 -8.28 12.13 10.98
C PHE A 229 -8.12 13.37 11.85
N ASN A 230 -8.43 13.27 13.15
CA ASN A 230 -8.26 14.39 14.08
C ASN A 230 -6.79 14.74 14.28
N GLN A 231 -5.92 13.73 14.39
CA GLN A 231 -4.49 13.95 14.56
C GLN A 231 -3.86 14.63 13.34
N PHE A 232 -4.24 14.23 12.12
CA PHE A 232 -3.80 14.92 10.90
C PHE A 232 -4.40 16.31 10.74
N LEU A 233 -5.63 16.53 11.23
CA LEU A 233 -6.23 17.86 11.24
C LEU A 233 -5.43 18.85 12.09
N LYS A 234 -4.86 18.42 13.23
CA LYS A 234 -3.99 19.25 14.08
C LYS A 234 -2.72 19.75 13.36
N ILE A 235 -2.27 19.01 12.33
CA ILE A 235 -1.09 19.31 11.54
C ILE A 235 -1.44 19.67 10.09
N ASP A 236 -2.67 20.11 9.83
CA ASP A 236 -3.08 20.52 8.48
C ASP A 236 -2.16 21.63 7.94
N LYS A 237 -1.88 21.56 6.64
CA LYS A 237 -0.96 22.45 5.89
C LYS A 237 0.51 22.40 6.33
N GLN A 238 0.89 21.52 7.27
CA GLN A 238 2.29 21.32 7.60
C GLN A 238 3.01 20.52 6.51
N LYS A 239 4.25 20.91 6.22
CA LYS A 239 5.16 20.23 5.28
C LYS A 239 6.30 19.60 6.08
N PHE A 240 6.61 18.35 5.74
CA PHE A 240 7.70 17.58 6.32
C PHE A 240 8.72 17.26 5.24
N ASP A 241 10.01 17.32 5.59
CA ASP A 241 11.10 17.02 4.67
C ASP A 241 11.09 15.56 4.20
N ARG A 242 10.59 14.64 5.05
CA ARG A 242 10.47 13.22 4.76
C ARG A 242 9.17 12.66 5.33
N LEU A 243 8.53 11.75 4.58
CA LEU A 243 7.32 11.05 5.02
C LEU A 243 7.50 10.32 6.37
N LYS A 244 8.68 9.75 6.63
CA LYS A 244 8.97 9.08 7.91
C LYS A 244 9.11 10.03 9.10
N ASP A 245 9.25 11.32 8.87
CA ASP A 245 9.43 12.32 9.94
C ASP A 245 8.08 12.74 10.55
N ILE A 246 6.95 12.28 9.99
CA ILE A 246 5.63 12.49 10.60
C ILE A 246 5.56 11.68 11.88
N MET A 247 5.55 12.41 12.99
CA MET A 247 5.29 11.89 14.33
C MET A 247 4.07 12.62 14.87
N LEU A 248 2.99 11.87 15.11
CA LEU A 248 1.79 12.43 15.72
C LEU A 248 1.99 12.41 17.25
N ASP A 249 2.29 13.58 17.80
CA ASP A 249 2.25 13.81 19.24
C ASP A 249 0.78 13.94 19.68
N VAL A 250 0.46 13.37 20.85
CA VAL A 250 -0.90 13.39 21.43
C VAL A 250 -1.30 14.81 21.79
#